data_AF-B1PZZ0-F1
#
_entry.id   AF-B1PZZ0-F1
#
_cell.length_a   1.000
_cell.length_b   1.000
_cell.length_c   1.000
_cell.angle_alpha   90.00
_cell.angle_beta   90.00
_cell.angle_gamma   90.00
#
_symmetry.space_group_name_H-M   'P 1'
#
loop_
_entity.id
_entity.type
_entity.pdbx_description
1 polymer ?
#
loop_
_entity_poly.entity_id
_entity_poly.type
_entity_poly.pdbx_seq_one_letter_code
_entity_poly.pdbx_strand_id
1 'polypeptide(L)'
;MRHFLMQDRNLVDVNLTSEMKTSFIDYAMSVIVARALPDVRDGLKPVHRRILYGMNELGVTPDKPHKKSARITGDVMGKYHPHGDSS
;
A
#
# COMPACT_ATOMS: atom_id res chain seq x y z
N MET A 1 -12.74 -34.19 37.08
CA MET A 1 -11.73 -33.21 37.57
C MET A 1 -10.69 -32.98 36.48
N ARG A 2 -10.27 -31.72 36.30
CA ARG A 2 -9.27 -31.19 35.34
C ARG A 2 -9.80 -30.88 33.92
N HIS A 3 -10.47 -29.74 33.80
CA HIS A 3 -10.44 -28.97 32.56
C HIS A 3 -9.20 -28.08 32.62
N PHE A 4 -8.25 -28.38 31.74
CA PHE A 4 -6.92 -27.79 31.66
C PHE A 4 -7.07 -26.40 31.02
N LEU A 5 -7.08 -25.34 31.82
CA LEU A 5 -6.97 -23.97 31.32
C LEU A 5 -5.53 -23.80 30.81
N MET A 6 -5.34 -23.94 29.50
CA MET A 6 -4.20 -23.31 28.85
C MET A 6 -4.42 -21.79 28.94
N GLN A 7 -3.84 -21.17 29.96
CA GLN A 7 -3.62 -19.73 29.95
C GLN A 7 -2.62 -19.45 28.83
N ASP A 8 -3.06 -18.76 27.79
CA ASP A 8 -2.18 -18.15 26.81
C ASP A 8 -1.13 -17.31 27.54
N ARG A 9 0.11 -17.79 27.58
CA ARG A 9 1.17 -17.21 28.42
C ARG A 9 1.75 -15.89 27.87
N ASN A 10 1.22 -15.37 26.77
CA ASN A 10 1.72 -14.20 26.05
C ASN A 10 0.62 -13.15 25.83
N LEU A 11 -0.22 -12.90 26.83
CA LEU A 11 -1.20 -11.80 26.78
C LEU A 11 -0.53 -10.49 27.20
N VAL A 12 -0.54 -9.51 26.31
CA VAL A 12 -0.06 -8.15 26.58
C VAL A 12 -1.27 -7.27 26.84
N ASP A 13 -1.32 -6.63 28.00
CA ASP A 13 -2.34 -5.62 28.28
C ASP A 13 -2.02 -4.32 27.53
N VAL A 14 -3.03 -3.75 26.87
CA VAL A 14 -2.87 -2.56 26.01
C VAL A 14 -3.85 -1.49 26.45
N ASN A 15 -3.34 -0.29 26.73
CA ASN A 15 -4.17 0.84 27.07
C ASN A 15 -4.93 1.35 25.83
N LEU A 16 -6.26 1.31 25.87
CA LEU A 16 -7.12 1.66 24.74
C LEU A 16 -6.82 3.06 24.18
N THR A 17 -6.70 4.08 25.03
CA THR A 17 -6.47 5.46 24.59
C THR A 17 -5.13 5.61 23.89
N SER A 18 -4.09 4.97 24.43
CA SER A 18 -2.75 4.94 23.82
C SER A 18 -2.79 4.23 22.47
N GLU A 19 -3.40 3.04 22.40
CA GLU A 19 -3.46 2.22 21.20
C GLU A 19 -4.22 2.94 20.08
N MET A 20 -5.39 3.49 20.39
CA MET A 20 -6.20 4.24 19.44
C MET A 20 -5.46 5.45 18.88
N LYS A 21 -4.72 6.19 19.73
CA LYS A 21 -3.95 7.35 19.29
C LYS A 21 -2.82 6.94 18.34
N THR A 22 -2.05 5.91 18.68
CA THR A 22 -0.94 5.43 17.86
C THR A 22 -1.45 4.90 16.52
N SER A 23 -2.39 3.96 16.53
CA SER A 23 -2.97 3.36 15.33
C SER A 23 -3.60 4.42 14.41
N PHE A 24 -4.28 5.42 14.96
CA PHE A 24 -4.86 6.51 14.18
C PHE A 24 -3.80 7.39 13.50
N ILE A 25 -2.76 7.77 14.24
CA ILE A 25 -1.67 8.61 13.71
C ILE A 25 -0.92 7.85 12.62
N ASP A 26 -0.60 6.58 12.84
CA ASP A 26 0.11 5.75 11.85
C ASP A 26 -0.68 5.62 10.55
N TYR A 27 -1.98 5.36 10.64
CA TYR A 27 -2.85 5.32 9.48
C TYR A 27 -2.93 6.69 8.80
N ALA A 28 -3.20 7.77 9.54
CA ALA A 28 -3.34 9.11 9.00
C ALA A 28 -2.06 9.55 8.26
N MET A 29 -0.89 9.34 8.87
CA MET A 29 0.40 9.66 8.26
C MET A 29 0.65 8.83 7.00
N SER A 30 0.35 7.52 7.02
CA SER A 30 0.49 6.67 5.84
C SER A 30 -0.38 7.15 4.66
N VAL A 31 -1.60 7.62 4.96
CA VAL A 31 -2.54 8.12 3.96
C VAL A 31 -2.04 9.44 3.38
N ILE A 32 -1.64 10.39 4.24
CA ILE A 32 -1.21 11.72 3.83
C ILE A 32 0.03 11.64 2.94
N VAL A 33 1.06 10.93 3.39
CA VAL A 33 2.38 10.93 2.75
C VAL A 33 2.44 9.96 1.57
N ALA A 34 1.84 8.78 1.70
CA ALA A 34 2.09 7.67 0.78
C ALA A 34 0.87 7.25 -0.07
N ARG A 35 -0.24 8.01 -0.02
CA ARG A 35 -1.45 7.67 -0.79
C ARG A 35 -2.17 8.87 -1.39
N ALA A 36 -2.62 9.80 -0.55
CA ALA A 36 -3.65 10.78 -0.90
C ALA A 36 -3.10 12.03 -1.56
N LEU A 37 -1.97 12.56 -1.07
CA LEU A 37 -1.41 13.83 -1.56
C LEU A 37 -0.33 13.59 -2.63
N PRO A 38 -0.27 14.46 -3.65
CA PRO A 38 0.83 14.45 -4.61
C PRO A 38 2.11 15.03 -4.00
N ASP A 39 3.26 14.61 -4.53
CA ASP A 39 4.54 15.25 -4.23
C ASP A 39 4.64 16.57 -5.00
N VAL A 40 5.14 17.63 -4.36
CA VAL A 40 5.25 18.97 -4.96
C VAL A 40 6.20 19.02 -6.16
N ARG A 41 7.19 18.12 -6.23
CA ARG A 41 8.24 18.14 -7.25
C ARG A 41 7.73 17.69 -8.61
N ASP A 42 6.83 16.71 -8.63
CA ASP A 42 6.33 16.09 -9.87
C ASP A 42 4.80 16.09 -9.99
N GLY A 43 4.07 16.49 -8.95
CA GLY A 43 2.61 16.51 -8.93
C GLY A 43 1.98 15.11 -8.86
N LEU A 44 2.75 14.05 -8.63
CA LEU A 44 2.26 12.68 -8.70
C LEU A 44 1.97 12.09 -7.32
N LYS A 45 0.79 11.46 -7.21
CA LYS A 45 0.52 10.51 -6.13
C LYS A 45 1.38 9.25 -6.32
N PRO A 46 1.70 8.50 -5.25
CA PRO A 46 2.55 7.31 -5.36
C PRO A 46 2.08 6.27 -6.38
N VAL A 47 0.76 6.05 -6.52
CA VAL A 47 0.22 5.12 -7.52
C VAL A 47 0.50 5.57 -8.96
N HIS A 48 0.33 6.86 -9.27
CA HIS A 48 0.59 7.40 -10.61
C HIS A 48 2.07 7.24 -11.00
N ARG A 49 2.98 7.56 -10.08
CA ARG A 49 4.43 7.42 -10.30
C ARG A 49 4.82 5.96 -10.58
N ARG A 50 4.27 5.02 -9.81
CA ARG A 50 4.51 3.57 -10.01
C ARG A 50 3.98 3.08 -11.35
N ILE A 51 2.82 3.55 -11.79
CA ILE A 51 2.25 3.20 -13.10
C ILE A 51 3.15 3.72 -14.22
N LEU A 52 3.53 5.01 -14.20
CA LEU A 52 4.40 5.59 -15.22
C LEU A 52 5.77 4.92 -15.26
N TYR A 53 6.35 4.63 -14.10
CA TYR A 53 7.62 3.90 -13.99
C TYR A 53 7.50 2.47 -14.57
N GLY A 54 6.47 1.72 -14.17
CA GLY A 54 6.25 0.37 -14.71
C GLY A 54 5.96 0.36 -16.21
N MET A 55 5.24 1.36 -16.73
CA MET A 55 5.05 1.54 -18.17
C MET A 55 6.38 1.79 -18.90
N ASN A 56 7.25 2.63 -18.32
CA ASN A 56 8.58 2.90 -18.86
C ASN A 56 9.46 1.63 -18.89
N GLU A 57 9.50 0.87 -17.79
CA GLU A 57 10.25 -0.39 -17.70
C GLU A 57 9.71 -1.47 -18.66
N LEU A 58 8.39 -1.51 -18.87
CA LEU A 58 7.76 -2.37 -19.88
C LEU A 58 7.96 -1.86 -21.31
N GLY A 59 8.60 -0.70 -21.50
CA GLY A 59 8.82 -0.05 -22.78
C GLY A 59 7.52 0.35 -23.47
N VAL A 60 6.47 0.71 -22.72
CA VAL A 60 5.21 1.25 -23.24
C VAL A 60 5.37 2.75 -23.43
N THR A 61 6.12 3.11 -24.46
CA THR A 61 6.39 4.50 -24.86
C THR A 61 5.45 4.92 -26.00
N PRO A 62 5.25 6.24 -26.22
CA PRO A 62 4.28 6.73 -27.20
C PRO A 62 4.51 6.28 -28.65
N ASP A 63 5.74 5.91 -28.99
CA ASP A 63 6.17 5.42 -30.30
C ASP A 63 5.80 3.94 -30.55
N LYS A 64 5.35 3.20 -29.53
CA LYS A 64 5.08 1.75 -29.63
C LYS A 64 3.60 1.41 -29.57
N PRO A 65 3.19 0.26 -30.15
CA PRO A 65 1.80 -0.21 -30.05
C PRO A 65 1.33 -0.39 -28.60
N HIS A 66 0.04 -0.14 -28.37
CA HIS A 66 -0.57 -0.30 -27.06
C HIS A 66 -0.46 -1.73 -26.52
N LYS A 67 -0.25 -1.85 -25.21
CA LYS A 67 -0.37 -3.11 -24.46
C LYS A 67 -1.68 -3.12 -23.66
N LYS A 68 -2.20 -4.32 -23.40
CA LYS A 68 -3.43 -4.49 -22.60
C LYS A 68 -3.24 -3.91 -21.20
N SER A 69 -4.23 -3.17 -20.70
CA SER A 69 -4.18 -2.53 -19.38
C SER A 69 -3.90 -3.52 -18.26
N ALA A 70 -4.54 -4.71 -18.30
CA ALA A 70 -4.34 -5.78 -17.32
C ALA A 70 -2.87 -6.24 -17.21
N ARG A 71 -2.10 -6.15 -18.29
CA ARG A 71 -0.67 -6.49 -18.28
C ARG A 71 0.15 -5.43 -17.52
N ILE A 72 -0.20 -4.15 -17.70
CA ILE A 72 0.49 -3.04 -17.04
C ILE A 72 0.14 -3.04 -15.56
N THR A 73 -1.16 -3.16 -15.22
CA THR A 73 -1.61 -3.20 -13.82
C THR A 73 -1.03 -4.41 -13.07
N GLY A 74 -0.99 -5.59 -13.70
CA GLY A 74 -0.39 -6.78 -13.11
C GLY A 74 1.09 -6.64 -12.80
N ASP A 75 1.88 -6.06 -13.72
CA ASP A 75 3.32 -5.85 -13.52
C ASP A 75 3.60 -4.81 -12.42
N VAL A 76 2.85 -3.69 -12.44
CA VAL A 76 2.98 -2.62 -11.44
C VAL A 76 2.59 -3.13 -10.05
N MET A 77 1.52 -3.92 -9.94
CA MET A 77 1.08 -4.52 -8.68
C MET A 77 2.13 -5.50 -8.14
N GLY A 78 2.67 -6.37 -9.00
CA GLY A 78 3.65 -7.37 -8.61
C GLY A 78 5.00 -6.79 -8.17
N LYS A 79 5.40 -5.64 -8.71
CA LYS A 79 6.74 -5.07 -8.47
C LYS A 79 6.77 -3.85 -7.56
N TYR A 80 5.73 -3.00 -7.62
CA TYR A 80 5.83 -1.64 -7.08
C TYR A 80 4.63 -1.21 -6.22
N HIS A 81 3.45 -1.81 -6.39
CA HIS A 81 2.23 -1.36 -5.74
C HIS A 81 1.50 -2.51 -5.01
N PRO A 82 1.71 -2.71 -3.70
CA PRO A 82 1.16 -3.85 -2.94
C PRO A 82 -0.31 -3.65 -2.53
N HIS A 83 -1.13 -3.10 -3.43
CA HIS A 83 -2.56 -2.91 -3.24
C HIS A 83 -3.31 -3.42 -4.47
N GLY A 84 -4.60 -3.69 -4.32
CA GLY A 84 -5.43 -4.30 -5.36
C GLY A 84 -5.46 -3.49 -6.66
N ASP A 85 -5.76 -4.17 -7.75
CA ASP A 85 -5.83 -3.60 -9.11
C ASP A 85 -6.91 -2.54 -9.30
N SER A 86 -7.92 -2.54 -8.42
CA SER A 86 -9.07 -1.62 -8.41
C SER A 86 -8.86 -0.36 -7.56
N SER A 87 -7.66 -0.15 -6.99
CA SER A 87 -7.35 0.93 -6.04
C SER A 87 -7.18 2.31 -6.68
#